data_AF-M5TSP9-F1
#
_entry.id   AF-M5TSP9-F1
#
_cell.length_a   1.000
_cell.length_b   1.000
_cell.length_c   1.000
_cell.angle_alpha   90.00
_cell.angle_beta   90.00
_cell.angle_gamma   90.00
#
_symmetry.space_group_name_H-M   'P 1'
#
loop_
_entity.id
_entity.type
_entity.pdbx_description
1 polymer ?
#
loop_
_entity_poly.entity_id
_entity_poly.type
_entity_poly.pdbx_seq_one_letter_code
_entity_poly.pdbx_strand_id
1 'polypeptide(L)' 'MTTPTAADLRALWTTPPTLPPIKPATPVETEPKPPRRCSHGDRSAWIETADRSRPGWLRTTCSRCGRFVGYRPADPKNK' A
#
# COMPACT_ATOMS: atom_id res chain seq x y z
N MET A 1 -13.29 -20.87 53.43
CA MET A 1 -13.24 -19.87 52.34
C MET A 1 -12.05 -18.98 52.61
N THR A 2 -10.95 -19.15 51.88
CA THR A 2 -9.70 -18.44 52.15
C THR A 2 -9.72 -17.13 51.36
N THR A 3 -9.75 -15.99 52.05
CA THR A 3 -9.70 -14.67 51.42
C THR A 3 -8.32 -14.43 50.81
N PRO A 4 -8.24 -13.92 49.56
CA PRO A 4 -6.97 -13.58 48.94
C PRO A 4 -6.25 -12.51 49.76
N THR A 5 -4.96 -12.75 50.03
CA THR A 5 -4.14 -11.81 50.81
C THR A 5 -3.74 -10.63 49.93
N ALA A 6 -3.45 -9.47 50.53
CA ALA A 6 -2.97 -8.30 49.79
C ALA A 6 -1.77 -8.59 48.87
N ALA A 7 -0.95 -9.59 49.21
CA ALA A 7 0.15 -10.08 48.36
C ALA A 7 -0.33 -10.71 47.04
N ASP A 8 -1.42 -11.50 47.05
CA ASP A 8 -2.02 -12.08 45.84
C ASP A 8 -2.52 -10.99 44.89
N LEU A 9 -3.15 -9.95 45.44
CA LEU A 9 -3.64 -8.84 44.64
C LEU A 9 -2.51 -8.03 44.01
N ARG A 10 -1.33 -7.96 44.66
CA ARG A 10 -0.15 -7.29 44.12
C ARG A 10 0.48 -8.04 42.94
N ALA A 11 0.47 -9.36 42.98
CA ALA A 11 1.04 -10.20 41.93
C ALA A 11 0.35 -10.01 40.57
N LEU A 12 -0.96 -9.73 40.58
CA LEU A 12 -1.78 -9.58 39.36
C LEU A 12 -1.39 -8.38 38.49
N TRP A 13 -0.84 -7.31 39.07
CA TRP A 13 -0.43 -6.11 38.32
C TRP A 13 1.10 -5.98 38.14
N THR A 14 1.87 -6.92 38.68
CA THR A 14 3.33 -6.93 38.58
C THR A 14 3.83 -7.88 37.49
N THR A 15 2.96 -8.70 36.90
CA THR A 15 3.35 -9.65 35.85
C THR A 15 3.37 -8.96 34.48
N PRO A 16 4.56 -8.73 33.87
CA PRO A 16 4.62 -8.23 32.51
C PRO A 16 4.06 -9.29 31.55
N PRO A 17 3.29 -8.90 30.52
CA PRO A 17 2.85 -9.85 29.51
C PRO A 17 4.07 -10.45 28.83
N THR A 18 4.25 -11.76 28.95
CA THR A 18 5.29 -12.48 28.20
C THR A 18 4.87 -12.48 26.74
N LEU A 19 5.41 -11.53 25.97
CA LEU A 19 5.28 -11.55 24.52
C LEU A 19 6.06 -12.77 23.98
N PRO A 20 5.47 -13.56 23.07
CA PRO A 20 6.22 -14.60 22.40
C PRO A 20 7.39 -13.97 21.62
N PRO A 21 8.52 -14.68 21.46
CA PRO A 21 9.61 -14.20 20.62
C PRO A 21 9.09 -13.94 19.21
N ILE A 22 9.14 -12.68 18.79
CA ILE A 22 8.82 -12.29 17.42
C ILE A 22 9.93 -12.90 16.56
N LYS A 23 9.62 -14.01 15.87
CA LYS A 23 10.53 -14.53 14.85
C LYS A 23 10.73 -13.41 13.82
N PRO A 24 11.97 -13.11 13.40
CA PRO A 24 12.17 -12.15 12.32
C PRO A 24 11.36 -12.65 11.13
N ALA A 25 10.37 -11.86 10.71
CA ALA A 25 9.63 -12.12 9.50
C ALA A 25 10.68 -12.15 8.38
N THR A 26 10.85 -13.31 7.75
CA THR A 26 11.55 -13.41 6.48
C THR A 26 11.01 -12.29 5.59
N PRO A 27 11.87 -11.48 4.93
CA PRO A 27 11.38 -10.55 3.94
C PRO A 27 10.64 -11.41 2.92
N VAL A 28 9.31 -11.25 2.88
CA VAL A 28 8.52 -11.77 1.78
C VAL A 28 9.01 -10.95 0.61
N GLU A 29 9.99 -11.51 -0.09
CA GLU A 29 10.44 -11.06 -1.40
C GLU A 29 9.20 -11.15 -2.27
N THR A 30 8.47 -10.03 -2.28
CA THR A 30 7.29 -9.87 -3.10
C THR A 30 7.87 -9.72 -4.48
N GLU A 31 8.10 -10.87 -5.13
CA GLU A 31 8.53 -10.96 -6.51
C GLU A 31 7.75 -9.88 -7.27
N PRO A 32 8.42 -8.89 -7.89
CA PRO A 32 7.73 -7.76 -8.49
C PRO A 32 6.95 -8.29 -9.68
N LYS A 33 5.70 -8.68 -9.43
CA LYS A 33 4.80 -9.19 -10.44
C LYS A 33 4.76 -8.11 -11.52
N PRO A 34 5.13 -8.42 -12.77
CA PRO A 34 5.22 -7.42 -13.81
C PRO A 34 3.91 -6.65 -13.84
N PRO A 35 3.95 -5.30 -13.88
CA PRO A 35 2.75 -4.50 -13.81
C PRO A 35 1.82 -4.99 -14.91
N ARG A 36 0.69 -5.58 -14.52
CA ARG A 36 -0.29 -6.09 -15.48
C ARG A 36 -0.70 -4.90 -16.33
N ARG A 37 -0.24 -4.86 -17.58
CA ARG A 37 -0.62 -3.80 -18.51
C ARG A 37 -2.12 -3.87 -18.73
N CYS A 38 -2.74 -2.71 -18.92
CA CYS A 38 -4.14 -2.69 -19.34
C CYS A 38 -4.26 -3.40 -20.69
N SER A 39 -5.19 -4.36 -20.81
CA SER A 39 -5.52 -5.05 -22.07
C SER A 39 -6.58 -4.29 -22.89
N HIS A 40 -7.18 -3.24 -22.33
CA HIS A 40 -8.17 -2.42 -23.02
C HIS A 40 -7.45 -1.41 -23.94
N GLY A 41 -7.63 -1.60 -25.25
CA GLY A 41 -7.13 -0.68 -26.29
C GLY A 41 -7.98 0.58 -26.48
N ASP A 42 -9.12 0.68 -25.78
CA ASP A 42 -10.07 1.78 -25.89
C ASP A 42 -9.47 3.08 -25.31
N ARG A 43 -9.04 3.99 -26.18
CA ARG A 43 -8.50 5.31 -25.77
C ARG A 43 -9.53 6.15 -25.01
N SER A 44 -10.82 5.95 -25.27
CA SER A 44 -11.91 6.66 -24.57
C SER A 44 -11.96 6.33 -23.07
N ALA A 45 -11.33 5.25 -22.62
CA ALA A 45 -11.25 4.87 -21.22
C ALA A 45 -9.93 5.31 -20.56
N TRP A 46 -9.15 6.17 -21.19
CA TRP A 46 -7.88 6.64 -20.63
C TRP A 46 -8.09 7.92 -19.81
N ILE A 47 -7.64 7.88 -18.56
CA ILE A 47 -7.61 9.01 -17.66
C ILE A 47 -6.16 9.51 -17.64
N GLU A 48 -5.99 10.78 -17.97
CA GLU A 48 -4.69 11.44 -17.95
C GLU A 48 -4.58 12.30 -16.70
N THR A 49 -3.49 12.13 -15.96
CA THR A 49 -3.22 12.91 -14.75
C THR A 49 -1.83 13.51 -14.86
N ALA A 50 -1.68 14.79 -14.55
CA ALA A 50 -0.37 15.45 -14.56
C ALA A 50 0.60 14.74 -13.61
N ASP A 51 1.79 14.39 -14.12
CA ASP A 51 2.83 13.79 -13.31
C ASP A 51 3.57 14.91 -12.54
N ARG A 52 3.49 14.87 -11.21
CA ARG A 52 4.14 15.87 -10.35
C ARG A 52 5.66 15.79 -10.37
N SER A 53 6.22 14.65 -10.74
CA SER A 53 7.67 14.41 -10.80
C SER A 53 8.25 14.78 -12.17
N ARG A 54 7.43 14.82 -13.24
CA ARG A 54 7.84 15.15 -14.61
C ARG A 54 6.90 16.20 -15.21
N PRO A 55 7.21 17.49 -15.04
CA PRO A 55 6.45 18.58 -15.66
C PRO A 55 6.34 18.39 -17.17
N GLY A 56 5.14 18.60 -17.72
CA GLY A 56 4.89 18.38 -19.14
C GLY A 56 4.64 16.92 -19.53
N TRP A 57 4.53 16.00 -18.57
CA TRP A 57 4.11 14.62 -18.80
C TRP A 57 2.80 14.30 -18.08
N LEU A 58 1.96 13.52 -18.75
CA LEU A 58 0.72 12.96 -18.24
C LEU A 58 0.93 11.48 -17.97
N ARG A 59 0.57 11.05 -16.76
CA ARG A 59 0.42 9.66 -16.39
C ARG A 59 -0.95 9.19 -16.84
N THR A 60 -0.99 8.21 -17.75
CA THR A 60 -2.24 7.66 -18.28
C THR A 60 -2.61 6.35 -17.57
N THR A 61 -3.82 6.29 -17.02
CA THR A 61 -4.41 5.10 -16.40
C THR A 61 -5.72 4.73 -17.10
N CYS A 62 -6.13 3.48 -17.00
CA CYS A 62 -7.42 3.04 -17.55
C CYS A 62 -8.54 3.23 -16.51
N SER A 63 -9.62 3.93 -16.86
CA SER A 63 -10.79 4.10 -15.99
C SER A 63 -11.50 2.79 -15.66
N ARG A 64 -11.44 1.78 -16.55
CA ARG A 64 -12.10 0.49 -16.36
C ARG A 64 -11.41 -0.42 -15.36
N CYS A 65 -10.08 -0.42 -15.32
CA CYS A 65 -9.30 -1.36 -14.49
C CYS A 65 -8.27 -0.69 -13.57
N GLY A 66 -8.16 0.64 -13.59
CA GLY A 66 -7.22 1.41 -12.80
C GLY A 66 -5.75 1.21 -13.15
N ARG A 67 -5.43 0.35 -14.13
CA ARG A 67 -4.05 -0.01 -14.46
C ARG A 67 -3.35 1.07 -15.26
N PHE A 68 -2.04 1.15 -15.05
CA PHE A 68 -1.17 2.03 -15.79
C PHE A 68 -1.09 1.62 -17.27
N VAL A 69 -1.27 2.59 -18.16
CA VAL A 69 -1.18 2.42 -19.62
C VAL A 69 0.17 2.90 -20.13
N GLY A 70 0.60 4.09 -19.69
CA GLY A 70 1.83 4.71 -20.16
C GLY A 70 1.95 6.18 -19.75
N TYR A 71 3.03 6.82 -20.18
CA TYR A 71 3.21 8.27 -20.09
C TYR A 71 3.03 8.91 -21.46
N ARG A 72 2.43 10.10 -21.50
CA ARG A 72 2.28 10.90 -22.71
C ARG A 72 2.72 12.35 -22.45
N PRO A 73 3.24 13.06 -23.46
CA PRO A 73 3.46 14.49 -23.31
C PRO A 73 2.13 15.18 -23.04
N ALA A 74 2.12 16.14 -22.12
CA ALA A 74 1.06 17.12 -22.01
C ALA A 74 1.19 18.00 -23.26
N ASP A 75 0.45 17.66 -24.32
CA ASP A 75 0.51 18.36 -25.60
C ASP A 75 0.30 19.87 -25.35
N PRO A 76 1.22 20.74 -25.76
CA PRO A 76 1.05 22.18 -25.67
C PRO A 76 0.12 22.64 -26.81
N LYS A 77 -1.13 22.18 -26.85
CA LYS A 77 -2.14 22.64 -27.80
C LYS A 77 -3.12 23.60 -27.13
N ASN A 78 -2.70 24.85 -27.02
CA ASN A 78 -3.37 26.04 -27.54
C ASN A 78 -2.88 27.27 -26.79
N LYS A 79 -2.06 28.07 -27.45
CA LYS A 79 -2.10 29.52 -27.28
C LYS A 79 -2.02 30.18 -28.65
#